data_AF-A0A0K8UFV5-F1
#
_entry.id   AF-A0A0K8UFV5-F1
#
_cell.length_a   1.000
_cell.length_b   1.000
_cell.length_c   1.000
_cell.angle_alpha   90.00
_cell.angle_beta   90.00
_cell.angle_gamma   90.00
#
_symmetry.space_group_name_H-M   'P 1'
#
loop_
_entity.id
_entity.type
_entity.pdbx_description
1 polymer ?
#
loop_
_entity_poly.entity_id
_entity_poly.type
_entity_poly.pdbx_seq_one_letter_code
_entity_poly.pdbx_strand_id
1 'polypeptide(L)'
;MSTPLSLKYSVLGWNHPGFAGSTGAPYPEQDKNGIDAVVQLAIHRLGFAVEDIILYGWSIGGVSTLWASNLYPDVKGVILDATFDDILYLAQSRMPESLSGIVRLAIREYCNLNNVESIQNYNGPISLIRRTEDEIISEDNRIETNRGNYLVLTLLKYRYPSIFQTSQLTRMKKLLSRPVDPKNFSITNDGLCMSRLITYASDQGKSFPMQIGKDYPEETRDQMADFLVSIRKYYYFRDL
;
A
#
# COMPACT_ATOMS: atom_id res chain seq x y z
N MET A 1 17.85 6.71 16.38
CA MET A 1 16.70 6.05 15.73
C MET A 1 15.59 5.93 16.75
N SER A 2 14.42 6.50 16.48
CA SER A 2 13.24 6.31 17.31
C SER A 2 12.60 4.95 16.98
N THR A 3 12.51 4.07 17.96
CA THR A 3 11.71 2.83 17.87
C THR A 3 10.23 3.16 18.12
N PRO A 4 9.26 2.33 17.69
CA PRO A 4 7.87 2.51 18.07
C PRO A 4 7.69 2.65 19.60
N LEU A 5 8.47 1.88 20.38
CA LEU A 5 8.51 1.97 21.84
C LEU A 5 8.93 3.37 22.34
N SER A 6 9.94 3.99 21.72
CA SER A 6 10.35 5.37 22.08
C SER A 6 9.26 6.42 21.80
N LEU A 7 8.33 6.11 20.90
CA LEU A 7 7.15 6.90 20.58
C LEU A 7 5.91 6.48 21.39
N LYS A 8 6.08 5.62 22.40
CA LYS A 8 5.03 5.09 23.29
C LYS A 8 4.01 4.18 22.61
N TYR A 9 4.37 3.55 21.48
CA TYR A 9 3.58 2.47 20.89
C TYR A 9 3.96 1.11 21.48
N SER A 10 2.96 0.28 21.71
CA SER A 10 3.14 -1.16 21.88
C SER A 10 3.40 -1.83 20.52
N VAL A 11 4.17 -2.91 20.50
CA VAL A 11 4.47 -3.68 19.28
C VAL A 11 4.08 -5.13 19.52
N LEU A 12 3.20 -5.66 18.67
CA LEU A 12 2.83 -7.07 18.65
C LEU A 12 3.39 -7.72 17.38
N GLY A 13 4.45 -8.51 17.55
CA GLY A 13 4.98 -9.36 16.49
C GLY A 13 4.35 -10.74 16.56
N TRP A 14 4.15 -11.37 15.40
CA TRP A 14 3.60 -12.72 15.30
C TRP A 14 4.31 -13.50 14.19
N ASN A 15 4.27 -14.83 14.28
CA ASN A 15 4.82 -15.73 13.26
C ASN A 15 3.66 -16.29 12.42
N HIS A 16 3.82 -16.23 11.10
CA HIS A 16 2.89 -16.83 10.14
C HIS A 16 2.73 -18.35 10.38
N PRO A 17 1.58 -18.97 10.05
CA PRO A 17 1.39 -20.41 10.20
C PRO A 17 2.45 -21.22 9.44
N GLY A 18 3.00 -22.24 10.09
CA GLY A 18 4.09 -23.07 9.54
C GLY A 18 5.48 -22.44 9.63
N PHE A 19 5.63 -21.28 10.29
CA PHE A 19 6.93 -20.66 10.55
C PHE A 19 7.27 -20.61 12.04
N ALA A 20 8.55 -20.83 12.36
CA ALA A 20 9.09 -20.80 13.71
C ALA A 20 8.27 -21.65 14.70
N GLY A 21 7.68 -21.04 15.73
CA GLY A 21 6.86 -21.71 16.73
C GLY A 21 5.38 -21.83 16.38
N SER A 22 4.92 -21.26 15.26
CA SER A 22 3.50 -21.32 14.87
C SER A 22 3.16 -22.66 14.24
N THR A 23 2.08 -23.29 14.73
CA THR A 23 1.48 -24.48 14.13
C THR A 23 0.86 -24.17 12.76
N GLY A 24 0.44 -25.20 12.03
CA GLY A 24 -0.23 -25.05 10.74
C GLY A 24 0.74 -25.11 9.56
N ALA A 25 0.29 -24.62 8.41
CA ALA A 25 1.01 -24.63 7.14
C ALA A 25 0.87 -23.28 6.43
N PRO A 26 1.85 -22.87 5.60
CA PRO A 26 1.94 -21.54 5.01
C PRO A 26 1.01 -21.35 3.81
N TYR A 27 -0.27 -21.72 3.96
CA TYR A 27 -1.31 -21.53 2.95
C TYR A 27 -2.00 -20.17 3.12
N PRO A 28 -2.44 -19.52 2.03
CA PRO A 28 -3.07 -18.20 2.11
C PRO A 28 -4.24 -18.13 3.09
N GLU A 29 -5.12 -19.13 3.10
CA GLU A 29 -6.27 -19.16 4.02
C GLU A 29 -5.86 -19.31 5.49
N GLN A 30 -4.80 -20.08 5.77
CA GLN A 30 -4.29 -20.18 7.14
C GLN A 30 -3.64 -18.87 7.57
N ASP A 31 -2.94 -18.19 6.66
CA ASP A 31 -2.28 -16.91 6.95
C ASP A 31 -3.30 -15.83 7.32
N LYS A 32 -4.41 -15.76 6.58
CA LYS A 32 -5.57 -14.91 6.87
C LYS A 32 -6.13 -15.19 8.27
N ASN A 33 -6.38 -16.46 8.59
CA ASN A 33 -6.85 -16.85 9.92
C ASN A 33 -5.84 -16.51 11.02
N GLY A 34 -4.54 -16.58 10.71
CA GLY A 34 -3.45 -16.22 11.61
C GLY A 34 -3.47 -14.74 11.97
N ILE A 35 -3.50 -13.85 10.98
CA ILE A 35 -3.54 -12.40 11.24
C ILE A 35 -4.86 -12.00 11.92
N ASP A 36 -5.99 -12.64 11.58
CA ASP A 36 -7.26 -12.42 12.27
C ASP A 36 -7.17 -12.70 13.76
N ALA A 37 -6.67 -13.88 14.13
CA ALA A 37 -6.50 -14.28 15.52
C ALA A 37 -5.58 -13.30 16.29
N VAL A 38 -4.56 -12.77 15.64
CA VAL A 38 -3.64 -11.77 16.23
C VAL A 38 -4.34 -10.43 16.46
N VAL A 39 -5.15 -9.95 15.51
CA VAL A 39 -5.93 -8.72 15.69
C VAL A 39 -7.01 -8.90 16.76
N GLN A 40 -7.73 -10.03 16.77
CA GLN A 40 -8.69 -10.35 17.83
C GLN A 40 -8.05 -10.45 19.21
N LEU A 41 -6.83 -11.00 19.31
CA LEU A 41 -6.05 -11.01 20.55
C LEU A 41 -5.76 -9.57 21.01
N ALA A 42 -5.32 -8.70 20.10
CA ALA A 42 -5.02 -7.30 20.41
C ALA A 42 -6.25 -6.55 20.94
N ILE A 43 -7.41 -6.76 20.31
CA ILE A 43 -8.67 -6.11 20.69
C ILE A 43 -9.22 -6.69 22.00
N HIS A 44 -9.47 -8.00 22.03
CA HIS A 44 -10.30 -8.61 23.08
C HIS A 44 -9.51 -9.07 24.31
N ARG A 45 -8.19 -9.27 24.20
CA ARG A 45 -7.36 -9.71 25.33
C ARG A 45 -6.40 -8.63 25.81
N LEU A 46 -5.80 -7.88 24.89
CA LEU A 46 -4.89 -6.78 25.25
C LEU A 46 -5.62 -5.44 25.45
N GLY A 47 -6.86 -5.33 24.98
CA GLY A 47 -7.73 -4.17 25.26
C GLY A 47 -7.44 -2.94 24.40
N PHE A 48 -6.80 -3.10 23.24
CA PHE A 48 -6.58 -2.00 22.31
C PHE A 48 -7.87 -1.67 21.55
N ALA A 49 -8.22 -0.39 21.47
CA ALA A 49 -9.26 0.10 20.57
C ALA A 49 -8.80 -0.08 19.11
N VAL A 50 -9.73 -0.41 18.20
CA VAL A 50 -9.40 -0.74 16.80
C VAL A 50 -8.76 0.47 16.11
N GLU A 51 -9.31 1.66 16.37
CA GLU A 51 -8.87 2.96 15.90
C GLU A 51 -7.47 3.39 16.40
N ASP A 52 -6.90 2.67 17.36
CA ASP A 52 -5.52 2.86 17.84
C ASP A 52 -4.53 1.82 17.30
N ILE A 53 -5.00 0.86 16.49
CA ILE A 53 -4.16 -0.17 15.87
C ILE A 53 -3.63 0.31 14.52
N ILE A 54 -2.32 0.20 14.31
CA ILE A 54 -1.68 0.35 12.99
C ILE A 54 -1.23 -1.03 12.53
N LEU A 55 -1.67 -1.44 11.34
CA LEU A 55 -1.23 -2.70 10.74
C LEU A 55 0.04 -2.45 9.91
N TYR A 56 1.07 -3.27 10.14
CA TYR A 56 2.34 -3.18 9.44
C TYR A 56 2.64 -4.50 8.72
N GLY A 57 2.88 -4.41 7.41
CA GLY A 57 3.21 -5.56 6.57
C GLY A 57 4.49 -5.31 5.80
N TRP A 58 5.47 -6.19 5.96
CA TRP A 58 6.69 -6.19 5.13
C TRP A 58 6.62 -7.29 4.07
N SER A 59 6.89 -6.94 2.82
CA SER A 59 6.93 -7.88 1.69
C SER A 59 5.62 -8.66 1.57
N ILE A 60 5.67 -9.99 1.61
CA ILE A 60 4.49 -10.86 1.59
C ILE A 60 3.53 -10.58 2.76
N GLY A 61 4.02 -10.07 3.90
CA GLY A 61 3.19 -9.66 5.02
C GLY A 61 2.21 -8.52 4.70
N GLY A 62 2.45 -7.79 3.61
CA GLY A 62 1.48 -6.82 3.07
C GLY A 62 0.16 -7.47 2.65
N VAL A 63 0.17 -8.74 2.23
CA VAL A 63 -1.04 -9.50 1.88
C VAL A 63 -1.94 -9.67 3.10
N SER A 64 -1.39 -10.21 4.18
CA SER A 64 -2.11 -10.40 5.44
C SER A 64 -2.55 -9.08 6.07
N THR A 65 -1.70 -8.05 5.96
CA THR A 65 -1.99 -6.70 6.44
C THR A 65 -3.18 -6.07 5.71
N LEU A 66 -3.22 -6.16 4.37
CA LEU A 66 -4.34 -5.62 3.58
C LEU A 66 -5.63 -6.42 3.77
N TRP A 67 -5.51 -7.74 3.91
CA TRP A 67 -6.67 -8.57 4.24
C TRP A 67 -7.25 -8.18 5.60
N ALA A 68 -6.41 -8.04 6.63
CA ALA A 68 -6.85 -7.61 7.95
C ALA A 68 -7.45 -6.20 7.93
N SER A 69 -6.91 -5.26 7.15
CA SER A 69 -7.50 -3.91 7.03
C SER A 69 -8.89 -3.89 6.40
N ASN A 70 -9.23 -4.91 5.60
CA ASN A 70 -10.58 -5.02 5.04
C ASN A 70 -11.57 -5.64 6.04
N LEU A 71 -11.09 -6.53 6.91
CA LEU A 71 -11.88 -7.10 7.99
C LEU A 71 -12.09 -6.10 9.14
N TYR A 72 -11.08 -5.26 9.40
CA TYR A 72 -11.06 -4.24 10.44
C TYR A 72 -10.86 -2.85 9.81
N PRO A 73 -11.87 -2.30 9.11
CA PRO A 73 -11.73 -1.06 8.36
C PRO A 73 -11.47 0.17 9.22
N ASP A 74 -11.76 0.10 10.52
CA ASP A 74 -11.61 1.20 11.48
C ASP A 74 -10.19 1.31 12.07
N VAL A 75 -9.25 0.45 11.65
CA VAL A 75 -7.85 0.58 12.09
C VAL A 75 -7.28 1.95 11.73
N LYS A 76 -6.37 2.45 12.57
CA LYS A 76 -5.77 3.79 12.42
C LYS A 76 -5.09 4.00 11.07
N GLY A 77 -4.52 2.93 10.52
CA GLY A 77 -3.74 3.00 9.30
C GLY A 77 -3.05 1.69 8.96
N VAL A 78 -2.57 1.64 7.72
CA VAL A 78 -1.80 0.53 7.17
C VAL A 78 -0.45 1.03 6.70
N ILE A 79 0.62 0.33 7.05
CA ILE A 79 1.97 0.57 6.55
C ILE A 79 2.40 -0.65 5.74
N LEU A 80 2.68 -0.43 4.46
CA LEU A 80 3.16 -1.45 3.54
C LEU A 80 4.63 -1.17 3.23
N ASP A 81 5.53 -1.96 3.78
CA ASP A 81 6.97 -1.90 3.50
C ASP A 81 7.35 -2.92 2.43
N ALA A 82 7.95 -2.47 1.33
CA ALA A 82 8.46 -3.30 0.24
C ALA A 82 7.47 -4.38 -0.21
N THR A 83 6.19 -4.03 -0.35
CA THR A 83 5.15 -4.96 -0.82
C THR A 83 4.91 -4.84 -2.33
N PHE A 84 4.04 -5.70 -2.85
CA PHE A 84 3.75 -5.86 -4.26
C PHE A 84 2.24 -5.84 -4.55
N ASP A 85 1.88 -5.64 -5.81
CA ASP A 85 0.49 -5.72 -6.28
C ASP A 85 0.05 -7.16 -6.57
N ASP A 86 0.88 -7.97 -7.23
CA ASP A 86 0.52 -9.33 -7.61
C ASP A 86 1.75 -10.25 -7.68
N ILE A 87 1.71 -11.35 -6.91
CA ILE A 87 2.82 -12.30 -6.79
C ILE A 87 3.13 -13.02 -8.11
N LEU A 88 2.16 -13.13 -9.02
CA LEU A 88 2.37 -13.83 -10.29
C LEU A 88 3.56 -13.24 -11.06
N TYR A 89 3.63 -11.92 -11.15
CA TYR A 89 4.66 -11.26 -11.94
C TYR A 89 6.05 -11.38 -11.29
N LEU A 90 6.12 -11.42 -9.96
CA LEU A 90 7.37 -11.68 -9.24
C LEU A 90 7.85 -13.13 -9.43
N ALA A 91 6.93 -14.08 -9.47
CA ALA A 91 7.30 -15.47 -9.68
C ALA A 91 7.71 -15.74 -11.13
N GLN A 92 7.02 -15.14 -12.10
CA GLN A 92 7.36 -15.29 -13.51
C GLN A 92 8.75 -14.72 -13.84
N SER A 93 9.15 -13.59 -13.25
CA SER A 93 10.49 -13.02 -13.45
C SER A 93 11.62 -13.85 -12.81
N ARG A 94 11.27 -14.82 -11.95
CA ARG A 94 12.22 -15.67 -11.21
C ARG A 94 12.35 -17.08 -11.77
N MET A 95 11.49 -17.44 -12.71
CA MET A 95 11.37 -18.79 -13.25
C MET A 95 11.74 -18.79 -14.73
N PRO A 96 12.24 -19.91 -15.28
CA PRO A 96 12.47 -20.05 -16.71
C PRO A 96 11.20 -19.72 -17.51
N GLU A 97 11.33 -18.96 -18.59
CA GLU A 97 10.20 -18.55 -19.45
C GLU A 97 9.39 -19.75 -19.97
N SER A 98 10.07 -20.87 -20.25
CA SER A 98 9.46 -22.13 -20.66
C SER A 98 8.45 -22.71 -19.66
N LEU A 99 8.52 -22.32 -18.38
CA LEU A 99 7.61 -22.73 -17.31
C LEU A 99 6.52 -21.70 -17.00
N SER A 100 6.47 -20.57 -17.72
CA SER A 100 5.56 -19.45 -17.42
C SER A 100 4.08 -19.86 -17.32
N GLY A 101 3.63 -20.79 -18.16
CA GLY A 101 2.26 -21.33 -18.11
C GLY A 101 1.98 -22.14 -16.84
N ILE A 102 2.94 -22.98 -16.42
CA ILE A 102 2.83 -23.79 -15.20
C ILE A 102 2.85 -22.89 -13.96
N VAL A 103 3.75 -21.91 -13.93
CA VAL A 103 3.84 -20.91 -12.84
C VAL A 103 2.52 -20.15 -12.71
N ARG A 104 1.94 -19.71 -13.82
CA ARG A 104 0.64 -19.03 -13.84
C ARG A 104 -0.45 -19.91 -13.25
N LEU A 105 -0.56 -21.16 -13.69
CA LEU A 105 -1.57 -22.09 -13.18
C LEU A 105 -1.38 -22.33 -11.69
N ALA A 106 -0.17 -22.68 -11.25
CA ALA A 106 0.12 -22.94 -9.84
C ALA A 106 -0.25 -21.75 -8.94
N ILE A 107 0.11 -20.53 -9.36
CA ILE A 107 -0.17 -19.32 -8.58
C ILE A 107 -1.66 -19.01 -8.55
N ARG A 108 -2.34 -19.01 -9.71
CA ARG A 108 -3.75 -18.64 -9.75
C ARG A 108 -4.65 -19.64 -9.03
N GLU A 109 -4.30 -20.92 -9.05
CA GLU A 109 -5.10 -21.97 -8.40
C GLU A 109 -4.80 -22.11 -6.89
N TYR A 110 -3.53 -21.99 -6.46
CA TYR A 110 -3.14 -22.39 -5.10
C TYR A 110 -2.61 -21.25 -4.22
N CYS A 111 -2.11 -20.16 -4.80
CA CYS A 111 -1.50 -19.07 -4.04
C CYS A 111 -1.71 -17.70 -4.72
N ASN A 112 -2.96 -17.39 -5.04
CA ASN A 112 -3.33 -16.15 -5.74
C ASN A 112 -3.22 -14.93 -4.81
N LEU A 113 -2.00 -14.48 -4.55
CA LEU A 113 -1.72 -13.29 -3.72
C LEU A 113 -1.77 -12.04 -4.60
N ASN A 114 -2.98 -11.52 -4.78
CA ASN A 114 -3.23 -10.26 -5.48
C ASN A 114 -3.79 -9.22 -4.50
N ASN A 115 -3.05 -8.13 -4.34
CA ASN A 115 -3.33 -7.07 -3.38
C ASN A 115 -4.12 -5.91 -3.99
N VAL A 116 -4.44 -5.94 -5.29
CA VAL A 116 -5.13 -4.84 -5.99
C VAL A 116 -6.52 -4.60 -5.43
N GLU A 117 -7.32 -5.65 -5.28
CA GLU A 117 -8.67 -5.52 -4.72
C GLU A 117 -8.59 -5.12 -3.24
N SER A 118 -7.69 -5.77 -2.50
CA SER A 118 -7.56 -5.53 -1.06
C SER A 118 -7.16 -4.09 -0.73
N ILE A 119 -6.22 -3.49 -1.48
CA ILE A 119 -5.81 -2.10 -1.25
C ILE A 119 -6.88 -1.08 -1.66
N GLN A 120 -7.76 -1.43 -2.60
CA GLN A 120 -8.86 -0.58 -3.04
C GLN A 120 -10.01 -0.57 -2.03
N ASN A 121 -10.28 -1.71 -1.39
CA ASN A 121 -11.36 -1.87 -0.42
C ASN A 121 -11.08 -1.15 0.91
N TYR A 122 -9.81 -0.91 1.25
CA TYR A 122 -9.46 -0.18 2.46
C TYR A 122 -9.46 1.35 2.23
N ASN A 123 -10.40 2.03 2.89
CA ASN A 123 -10.58 3.49 2.78
C ASN A 123 -9.68 4.31 3.70
N GLY A 124 -9.08 3.70 4.72
CA GLY A 124 -8.26 4.41 5.70
C GLY A 124 -6.89 4.87 5.19
N PRO A 125 -6.07 5.47 6.07
CA PRO A 125 -4.72 5.92 5.74
C PRO A 125 -3.80 4.76 5.36
N ILE A 126 -3.06 4.88 4.25
CA ILE A 126 -2.06 3.88 3.83
C ILE A 126 -0.73 4.59 3.55
N SER A 127 0.33 4.16 4.22
CA SER A 127 1.71 4.52 3.89
C SER A 127 2.38 3.39 3.12
N LEU A 128 3.11 3.72 2.05
CA LEU A 128 3.88 2.76 1.26
C LEU A 128 5.36 3.13 1.32
N ILE A 129 6.18 2.21 1.81
CA ILE A 129 7.63 2.33 1.82
C ILE A 129 8.18 1.50 0.67
N ARG A 130 8.78 2.17 -0.31
CA ARG A 130 9.39 1.54 -1.49
C ARG A 130 10.90 1.60 -1.39
N ARG A 131 11.55 0.44 -1.46
CA ARG A 131 13.01 0.32 -1.54
C ARG A 131 13.50 0.73 -2.93
N THR A 132 14.67 1.37 -2.97
CA THR A 132 15.33 1.78 -4.22
C THR A 132 16.14 0.64 -4.83
N GLU A 133 16.69 -0.22 -3.98
CA GLU A 133 17.47 -1.41 -4.32
C GLU A 133 16.76 -2.60 -3.67
N ASP A 134 16.05 -3.39 -4.48
CA ASP A 134 15.21 -4.49 -3.99
C ASP A 134 15.20 -5.65 -4.99
N GLU A 135 16.04 -6.65 -4.77
CA GLU A 135 16.16 -7.81 -5.66
C GLU A 135 14.92 -8.71 -5.69
N ILE A 136 13.99 -8.53 -4.74
CA ILE A 136 12.78 -9.35 -4.60
C ILE A 136 11.59 -8.71 -5.30
N ILE A 137 11.36 -7.44 -5.03
CA ILE A 137 10.17 -6.73 -5.47
C ILE A 137 10.38 -6.07 -6.83
N SER A 138 11.65 -5.90 -7.26
CA SER A 138 12.01 -5.48 -8.60
C SER A 138 12.69 -6.60 -9.38
N GLU A 139 12.43 -6.65 -10.69
CA GLU A 139 13.10 -7.51 -11.64
C GLU A 139 14.47 -6.93 -12.00
N ASP A 140 15.53 -7.74 -11.90
CA ASP A 140 16.92 -7.39 -12.23
C ASP A 140 17.43 -6.11 -11.55
N ASN A 141 16.97 -5.82 -10.33
CA ASN A 141 17.27 -4.57 -9.60
C ASN A 141 16.89 -3.28 -10.36
N ARG A 142 15.96 -3.39 -11.31
CA ARG A 142 15.45 -2.26 -12.08
C ARG A 142 14.29 -1.60 -11.37
N ILE A 143 14.51 -0.41 -10.82
CA ILE A 143 13.55 0.29 -9.97
C ILE A 143 12.18 0.53 -10.63
N GLU A 144 12.13 0.65 -11.95
CA GLU A 144 10.91 0.82 -12.73
C GLU A 144 9.99 -0.41 -12.71
N THR A 145 10.56 -1.61 -12.56
CA THR A 145 9.81 -2.87 -12.50
C THR A 145 9.34 -3.20 -11.08
N ASN A 146 9.71 -2.37 -10.09
CA ASN A 146 9.32 -2.57 -8.70
C ASN A 146 7.79 -2.65 -8.56
N ARG A 147 7.27 -3.78 -8.07
CA ARG A 147 5.82 -4.03 -7.98
C ARG A 147 5.07 -3.07 -7.05
N GLY A 148 5.77 -2.43 -6.12
CA GLY A 148 5.23 -1.33 -5.31
C GLY A 148 4.81 -0.11 -6.15
N ASN A 149 5.43 0.14 -7.31
CA ASN A 149 5.03 1.20 -8.23
C ASN A 149 3.63 0.92 -8.82
N TYR A 150 3.37 -0.32 -9.22
CA TYR A 150 2.09 -0.72 -9.79
C TYR A 150 0.99 -0.65 -8.72
N LEU A 151 1.31 -1.07 -7.50
CA LEU A 151 0.38 -1.00 -6.36
C LEU A 151 -0.03 0.44 -6.03
N VAL A 152 0.93 1.36 -5.90
CA VAL A 152 0.62 2.76 -5.56
C VAL A 152 -0.16 3.46 -6.67
N LEU A 153 0.19 3.21 -7.94
CA LEU A 153 -0.55 3.79 -9.07
C LEU A 153 -1.97 3.26 -9.16
N THR A 154 -2.17 1.98 -8.88
CA THR A 154 -3.50 1.35 -8.85
C THR A 154 -4.36 1.94 -7.74
N LEU A 155 -3.80 2.11 -6.54
CA LEU A 155 -4.48 2.76 -5.42
C LEU A 155 -4.86 4.21 -5.75
N LEU A 156 -3.91 4.99 -6.27
CA LEU A 156 -4.14 6.41 -6.55
C LEU A 156 -5.14 6.62 -7.68
N LYS A 157 -5.09 5.79 -8.72
CA LYS A 157 -6.10 5.78 -9.79
C LYS A 157 -7.48 5.44 -9.26
N TYR A 158 -7.59 4.49 -8.33
CA TYR A 158 -8.86 4.16 -7.71
C TYR A 158 -9.37 5.30 -6.81
N ARG A 159 -8.52 5.86 -5.94
CA ARG A 159 -8.94 6.91 -5.00
C ARG A 159 -9.25 8.25 -5.68
N TYR A 160 -8.54 8.59 -6.77
CA TYR A 160 -8.63 9.89 -7.43
C TYR A 160 -8.69 9.76 -8.97
N PRO A 161 -9.72 9.09 -9.52
CA PRO A 161 -9.77 8.74 -10.95
C PRO A 161 -9.73 9.96 -11.89
N SER A 162 -10.29 11.10 -11.48
CA SER A 162 -10.30 12.30 -12.31
C SER A 162 -8.97 13.07 -12.31
N ILE A 163 -8.09 12.82 -11.33
CA ILE A 163 -6.72 13.33 -11.29
C ILE A 163 -5.80 12.41 -12.10
N PHE A 164 -5.84 11.09 -11.84
CA PHE A 164 -4.93 10.12 -12.44
C PHE A 164 -5.44 9.62 -13.80
N GLN A 165 -5.46 10.53 -14.78
CA GLN A 165 -5.72 10.20 -16.18
C GLN A 165 -4.47 9.61 -16.85
N THR A 166 -4.58 9.25 -18.12
CA THR A 166 -3.49 8.60 -18.88
C THR A 166 -2.19 9.40 -18.87
N SER A 167 -2.24 10.74 -19.00
CA SER A 167 -1.03 11.59 -18.95
C SER A 167 -0.40 11.60 -17.56
N GLN A 168 -1.18 11.78 -16.49
CA GLN A 168 -0.69 11.74 -15.11
C GLN A 168 -0.12 10.36 -14.73
N LEU A 169 -0.78 9.26 -15.14
CA LEU A 169 -0.26 7.91 -14.91
C LEU A 169 1.08 7.68 -15.63
N THR A 170 1.22 8.16 -16.86
CA THR A 170 2.48 8.05 -17.62
C THR A 170 3.56 8.89 -16.96
N ARG A 171 3.23 10.10 -16.53
CA ARG A 171 4.11 10.98 -15.76
C ARG A 171 4.59 10.32 -14.48
N MET A 172 3.68 9.75 -13.69
CA MET A 172 4.03 9.09 -12.43
C MET A 172 4.85 7.83 -12.64
N LYS A 173 4.58 7.04 -13.68
CA LYS A 173 5.45 5.90 -14.06
C LYS A 173 6.89 6.34 -14.32
N LYS A 174 7.08 7.43 -15.08
CA LYS A 174 8.40 8.02 -15.34
C LYS A 174 9.06 8.61 -14.07
N LEU A 175 8.26 9.12 -13.15
CA LEU A 175 8.76 9.60 -11.86
C LEU A 175 9.25 8.44 -10.98
N LEU A 176 8.47 7.35 -10.94
CA LEU A 176 8.74 6.17 -10.12
C LEU A 176 9.83 5.26 -10.70
N SER A 177 10.18 5.41 -11.98
CA SER A 177 11.28 4.70 -12.66
C SER A 177 12.68 5.17 -12.26
N ARG A 178 12.81 5.94 -11.17
CA ARG A 178 14.09 6.43 -10.63
C ARG A 178 14.00 6.60 -9.11
N PRO A 179 15.14 6.70 -8.40
CA PRO A 179 15.13 7.10 -7.00
C PRO A 179 14.41 8.43 -6.85
N VAL A 180 13.43 8.45 -5.97
CA VAL A 180 12.56 9.61 -5.81
C VAL A 180 13.14 10.47 -4.69
N ASP A 181 13.93 11.48 -5.05
CA ASP A 181 14.46 12.52 -4.15
C ASP A 181 13.31 13.38 -3.58
N PRO A 182 13.22 13.58 -2.26
CA PRO A 182 12.28 14.53 -1.65
C PRO A 182 12.30 15.93 -2.30
N LYS A 183 13.47 16.39 -2.78
CA LYS A 183 13.61 17.69 -3.45
C LYS A 183 12.89 17.76 -4.80
N ASN A 184 12.66 16.62 -5.46
CA ASN A 184 11.92 16.59 -6.73
C ASN A 184 10.44 16.97 -6.57
N PHE A 185 9.91 16.94 -5.33
CA PHE A 185 8.56 17.37 -5.01
C PHE A 185 8.51 18.79 -4.42
N SER A 186 9.65 19.43 -4.14
CA SER A 186 9.72 20.76 -3.51
C SER A 186 9.12 21.90 -4.35
N ILE A 187 8.60 21.60 -5.55
CA ILE A 187 8.00 22.57 -6.47
C ILE A 187 6.46 22.57 -6.32
N THR A 188 5.85 21.59 -5.63
CA THR A 188 4.40 21.61 -5.41
C THR A 188 4.01 22.63 -4.35
N ASN A 189 2.98 23.43 -4.66
CA ASN A 189 2.26 24.22 -3.67
C ASN A 189 1.42 23.26 -2.81
N ASP A 190 2.08 22.51 -1.93
CA ASP A 190 1.49 21.46 -1.10
C ASP A 190 0.29 21.99 -0.30
N GLY A 191 0.39 23.23 0.20
CA GLY A 191 -0.70 23.91 0.89
C GLY A 191 -1.94 24.10 0.02
N LEU A 192 -1.77 24.48 -1.25
CA LEU A 192 -2.89 24.60 -2.20
C LEU A 192 -3.50 23.24 -2.54
N CYS A 193 -2.67 22.22 -2.76
CA CYS A 193 -3.17 20.88 -3.07
C CYS A 193 -3.92 20.26 -1.89
N MET A 194 -3.41 20.45 -0.66
CA MET A 194 -4.09 20.03 0.56
C MET A 194 -5.41 20.78 0.77
N SER A 195 -5.41 22.10 0.58
CA SER A 195 -6.61 22.93 0.66
C SER A 195 -7.70 22.43 -0.30
N ARG A 196 -7.34 22.11 -1.56
CA ARG A 196 -8.26 21.52 -2.54
C ARG A 196 -8.87 20.20 -2.06
N LEU A 197 -8.08 19.31 -1.45
CA LEU A 197 -8.58 18.04 -0.90
C LEU A 197 -9.52 18.26 0.29
N ILE A 198 -9.15 19.15 1.22
CA ILE A 198 -9.97 19.46 2.40
C ILE A 198 -11.31 20.07 2.00
N THR A 199 -11.31 21.03 1.08
CA THR A 199 -12.53 21.66 0.57
C THR A 199 -13.42 20.61 -0.11
N TYR A 200 -12.87 19.81 -1.02
CA TYR A 200 -13.64 18.75 -1.68
C TYR A 200 -14.22 17.75 -0.69
N ALA A 201 -13.41 17.31 0.29
CA ALA A 201 -13.85 16.37 1.32
C ALA A 201 -14.95 16.94 2.23
N SER A 202 -14.96 18.25 2.45
CA SER A 202 -15.99 18.94 3.23
C SER A 202 -17.29 19.07 2.44
N ASP A 203 -17.18 19.35 1.14
CA ASP A 203 -18.34 19.58 0.26
C ASP A 203 -19.00 18.29 -0.25
N GLN A 204 -18.21 17.25 -0.52
CA GLN A 204 -18.65 16.02 -1.20
C GLN A 204 -18.42 14.74 -0.37
N GLY A 205 -17.78 14.86 0.79
CA GLY A 205 -17.46 13.73 1.68
C GLY A 205 -16.08 13.11 1.46
N LYS A 206 -15.70 12.23 2.38
CA LYS A 206 -14.36 11.60 2.46
C LYS A 206 -14.28 10.21 1.79
N SER A 207 -15.34 9.75 1.15
CA SER A 207 -15.39 8.42 0.53
C SER A 207 -14.61 8.37 -0.78
N PHE A 208 -13.88 7.27 -0.99
CA PHE A 208 -13.29 6.95 -2.29
C PHE A 208 -14.29 6.15 -3.14
N PRO A 209 -14.26 6.29 -4.48
CA PRO A 209 -13.41 7.19 -5.28
C PRO A 209 -13.85 8.66 -5.22
N MET A 210 -12.90 9.59 -5.03
CA MET A 210 -13.14 11.04 -5.09
C MET A 210 -13.08 11.55 -6.54
N GLN A 211 -14.13 12.23 -6.99
CA GLN A 211 -14.22 12.80 -8.35
C GLN A 211 -13.59 14.20 -8.48
N ILE A 212 -12.76 14.58 -7.51
CA ILE A 212 -11.97 15.82 -7.57
C ILE A 212 -11.07 15.80 -8.81
N GLY A 213 -11.00 16.92 -9.53
CA GLY A 213 -10.12 17.08 -10.69
C GLY A 213 -10.78 16.95 -12.06
N LYS A 214 -12.10 16.69 -12.11
CA LYS A 214 -12.87 16.64 -13.36
C LYS A 214 -12.67 17.90 -14.20
N ASP A 215 -12.81 19.07 -13.57
CA ASP A 215 -12.74 20.38 -14.24
C ASP A 215 -11.36 21.04 -14.11
N TYR A 216 -10.35 20.31 -13.60
CA TYR A 216 -9.01 20.86 -13.45
C TYR A 216 -8.28 20.92 -14.80
N PRO A 217 -7.57 22.02 -15.10
CA PRO A 217 -6.58 22.04 -16.16
C PRO A 217 -5.52 20.96 -15.94
N GLU A 218 -4.87 20.52 -17.02
CA GLU A 218 -3.85 19.46 -16.97
C GLU A 218 -2.72 19.79 -15.98
N GLU A 219 -2.23 21.03 -15.98
CA GLU A 219 -1.19 21.49 -15.04
C GLU A 219 -1.61 21.30 -13.57
N THR A 220 -2.87 21.58 -13.25
CA THR A 220 -3.38 21.38 -11.88
C THR A 220 -3.48 19.89 -11.55
N ARG A 221 -3.85 19.02 -12.51
CA ARG A 221 -3.84 17.57 -12.29
C ARG A 221 -2.43 17.04 -12.09
N ASP A 222 -1.45 17.56 -12.83
CA ASP A 222 -0.03 17.21 -12.65
C ASP A 222 0.47 17.58 -11.24
N GLN A 223 0.17 18.80 -10.78
CA GLN A 223 0.51 19.25 -9.42
C GLN A 223 -0.15 18.36 -8.35
N MET A 224 -1.44 18.03 -8.53
CA MET A 224 -2.16 17.15 -7.61
C MET A 224 -1.59 15.71 -7.63
N ALA A 225 -1.21 15.19 -8.80
CA ALA A 225 -0.62 13.86 -8.92
C ALA A 225 0.76 13.78 -8.25
N ASP A 226 1.63 14.78 -8.49
CA ASP A 226 2.94 14.90 -7.85
C ASP A 226 2.78 14.97 -6.32
N PHE A 227 1.83 15.78 -5.83
CA PHE A 227 1.51 15.90 -4.40
C PHE A 227 0.97 14.60 -3.78
N LEU A 228 0.02 13.93 -4.42
CA LEU A 228 -0.58 12.69 -3.88
C LEU A 228 0.41 11.53 -3.82
N VAL A 229 1.41 11.50 -4.72
CA VAL A 229 2.54 10.56 -4.64
C VAL A 229 3.55 10.98 -3.56
N SER A 230 3.70 12.28 -3.28
CA SER A 230 4.65 12.81 -2.30
C SER A 230 4.19 12.71 -0.83
N ILE A 231 2.92 13.00 -0.52
CA ILE A 231 2.37 12.97 0.86
C ILE A 231 2.58 11.61 1.53
N ARG A 232 2.55 10.55 0.73
CA ARG A 232 2.73 9.18 1.24
C ARG A 232 4.16 8.86 1.63
N LYS A 233 5.08 9.82 1.50
CA LYS A 233 6.45 9.69 1.99
C LYS A 233 6.62 10.15 3.42
N TYR A 234 6.12 11.31 3.84
CA TYR A 234 6.38 11.82 5.18
C TYR A 234 5.45 12.99 5.53
N TYR A 235 4.26 12.77 6.09
CA TYR A 235 3.64 13.76 6.98
C TYR A 235 2.69 13.06 7.97
N TYR A 236 3.14 12.98 9.22
CA TYR A 236 2.25 12.79 10.38
C TYR A 236 1.35 14.03 10.45
N PHE A 237 0.04 13.87 10.24
CA PHE A 237 -0.93 14.80 10.80
C PHE A 237 -1.76 14.03 11.83
N ARG A 238 -1.40 14.29 13.08
CA ARG A 238 -2.30 14.31 14.23
C ARG A 238 -3.56 15.07 13.84
N ASP A 239 -4.70 14.48 14.22
CA ASP A 239 -5.91 15.16 14.65
C ASP A 239 -6.49 16.22 13.68
N LEU A 240 -7.41 15.75 12.83
CA LEU A 240 -8.68 16.43 12.61
C LEU A 240 -9.76 15.69 13.38
#